data_AF-A0A0B2NY20-F1
#
_entry.id   AF-A0A0B2NY20-F1
#
_cell.length_a   1.000
_cell.length_b   1.000
_cell.length_c   1.000
_cell.angle_alpha   90.00
_cell.angle_beta   90.00
_cell.angle_gamma   90.00
#
_symmetry.space_group_name_H-M   'P 1'
#
loop_
_entity.id
_entity.type
_entity.pdbx_description
1 polymer ?
#
loop_
_entity_poly.entity_id
_entity_poly.type
_entity_poly.pdbx_seq_one_letter_code
_entity_poly.pdbx_strand_id
1 'polypeptide(L)'
;MNYVVKNPCRNSSMTGHCWVSEILNGHLIRCYQMFRMKKLVFLELCDILETKYNLKKTRNVSIYEQVGLFLYMLSQPGSVRNCEERFQHSGETISRHFHNVLEAVCMFAKDIIKPVDPSFRDTLDEILKDARYHPYFRDCIGAIDGTHIRVCVPSHLQGVYIGRKGYTTTNVMAVCDFSMCFTFVWAGWEGSAHDTKIFMEALRKPALHFP
;
A
#
# COMPACT_ATOMS: atom_id res chain seq x y z
N MET A 1 7.92 -32.98 33.11
CA MET A 1 7.49 -32.32 31.86
C MET A 1 5.99 -32.08 31.96
N ASN A 2 5.57 -30.85 32.28
CA ASN A 2 4.15 -30.51 32.30
C ASN A 2 3.71 -30.19 30.87
N TYR A 3 3.17 -31.18 30.17
CA TYR A 3 2.48 -30.96 28.91
C TYR A 3 1.22 -30.15 29.20
N VAL A 4 1.28 -28.84 28.94
CA VAL A 4 0.08 -28.00 28.92
C VAL A 4 -0.73 -28.40 27.69
N VAL A 5 -1.88 -29.04 27.90
CA VAL A 5 -2.85 -29.29 26.84
C VAL A 5 -3.35 -27.93 26.35
N LYS A 6 -2.90 -27.53 25.16
CA LYS A 6 -3.30 -26.25 24.57
C LYS A 6 -4.73 -26.39 24.04
N ASN A 7 -5.68 -25.68 24.65
CA ASN A 7 -7.02 -25.55 24.12
C ASN A 7 -6.99 -24.69 22.85
N PRO A 8 -7.46 -25.20 21.70
CA PRO A 8 -7.53 -24.41 20.47
C PRO A 8 -8.48 -23.22 20.64
N CYS A 9 -8.00 -22.01 20.35
CA CYS A 9 -8.81 -20.78 20.44
C CYS A 9 -9.45 -20.39 19.10
N ARG A 10 -8.81 -20.71 17.97
CA ARG A 10 -9.25 -20.34 16.61
C ARG A 10 -9.58 -21.62 15.85
N ASN A 11 -10.78 -22.10 16.08
CA ASN A 11 -11.25 -23.43 15.68
C ASN A 11 -12.52 -23.38 14.81
N SER A 12 -12.85 -22.19 14.25
CA SER A 12 -13.95 -22.09 13.30
C SER A 12 -13.70 -22.95 12.06
N SER A 13 -14.76 -23.57 11.56
CA SER A 13 -14.73 -24.30 10.27
C SER A 13 -14.49 -23.37 9.08
N MET A 14 -14.85 -22.09 9.23
CA MET A 14 -14.56 -21.04 8.25
C MET A 14 -13.14 -20.51 8.46
N THR A 15 -12.15 -21.21 7.91
CA THR A 15 -10.75 -20.77 7.95
C THR A 15 -10.51 -19.55 7.06
N GLY A 16 -9.39 -18.85 7.24
CA GLY A 16 -9.00 -17.75 6.36
C GLY A 16 -8.90 -18.17 4.89
N HIS A 17 -8.36 -19.36 4.60
CA HIS A 17 -8.35 -19.93 3.26
C HIS A 17 -9.76 -20.13 2.68
N CYS A 18 -10.66 -20.76 3.44
CA CYS A 18 -12.05 -20.98 3.03
C CYS A 18 -12.76 -19.65 2.75
N TRP A 19 -12.58 -18.68 3.63
CA TRP A 19 -13.20 -17.36 3.49
C TRP A 19 -12.69 -16.61 2.26
N VAL A 20 -11.38 -16.59 2.03
CA VAL A 20 -10.81 -15.96 0.81
C VAL A 20 -11.33 -16.65 -0.45
N SER A 21 -11.41 -17.98 -0.46
CA SER A 21 -12.02 -18.73 -1.56
C SER A 21 -13.48 -18.32 -1.80
N GLU A 22 -14.27 -18.13 -0.74
CA GLU A 22 -15.66 -17.67 -0.82
C GLU A 22 -15.78 -16.24 -1.36
N ILE A 23 -14.83 -15.35 -1.03
CA ILE A 23 -14.76 -13.99 -1.59
C ILE A 23 -14.45 -14.03 -3.08
N LEU A 24 -13.50 -14.87 -3.49
CA LEU A 24 -13.06 -14.96 -4.89
C LEU A 24 -14.07 -15.70 -5.77
N ASN A 25 -14.79 -16.68 -5.24
CA ASN A 25 -15.72 -17.51 -6.00
C ASN A 25 -17.19 -17.11 -5.82
N GLY A 26 -17.47 -16.17 -4.91
CA GLY A 26 -18.78 -15.59 -4.70
C GLY A 26 -19.08 -14.43 -5.66
N HIS A 27 -20.00 -13.55 -5.22
CA HIS A 27 -20.44 -12.41 -6.03
C HIS A 27 -19.27 -11.45 -6.38
N LEU A 28 -19.24 -10.97 -7.62
CA LEU A 28 -18.12 -10.23 -8.22
C LEU A 28 -17.66 -9.00 -7.43
N ILE A 29 -18.58 -8.32 -6.74
CA ILE A 29 -18.28 -7.11 -5.96
C ILE A 29 -17.57 -7.40 -4.63
N ARG A 30 -17.64 -8.64 -4.11
CA ARG A 30 -17.13 -8.97 -2.76
C ARG A 30 -15.63 -8.75 -2.66
N CYS A 31 -14.89 -9.13 -3.70
CA CYS A 31 -13.45 -8.92 -3.77
C CYS A 31 -13.12 -7.42 -3.67
N TYR A 32 -13.85 -6.56 -4.40
CA TYR A 32 -13.64 -5.11 -4.34
C TYR A 32 -14.05 -4.53 -2.98
N GLN A 33 -15.16 -4.98 -2.40
CA GLN A 33 -15.60 -4.49 -1.10
C GLN A 33 -14.62 -4.85 0.02
N MET A 34 -14.07 -6.08 0.00
CA MET A 34 -13.21 -6.59 1.06
C MET A 34 -11.73 -6.22 0.86
N PHE A 35 -11.25 -6.20 -0.39
CA PHE A 35 -9.83 -6.04 -0.73
C PHE A 35 -9.53 -4.78 -1.57
N ARG A 36 -10.53 -3.94 -1.86
CA ARG A 36 -10.43 -2.70 -2.66
C ARG A 36 -9.90 -2.89 -4.09
N MET A 37 -9.99 -4.12 -4.61
CA MET A 37 -9.57 -4.45 -5.97
C MET A 37 -10.48 -5.50 -6.61
N LYS A 38 -10.53 -5.51 -7.95
CA LYS A 38 -11.29 -6.53 -8.69
C LYS A 38 -10.59 -7.90 -8.59
N LYS A 39 -11.37 -8.98 -8.66
CA LYS A 39 -10.87 -10.37 -8.59
C LYS A 39 -9.67 -10.64 -9.51
N LEU A 40 -9.76 -10.24 -10.79
CA LEU A 40 -8.70 -10.52 -11.76
C LEU A 40 -7.39 -9.81 -11.38
N VAL A 41 -7.48 -8.55 -10.95
CA VAL A 41 -6.32 -7.77 -10.49
C VAL A 41 -5.73 -8.37 -9.21
N PHE A 42 -6.58 -8.89 -8.30
CA PHE A 42 -6.12 -9.60 -7.10
C PHE A 42 -5.32 -10.86 -7.44
N LEU A 43 -5.82 -11.66 -8.39
CA LEU A 43 -5.14 -12.88 -8.82
C LEU A 43 -3.81 -12.58 -9.50
N GLU A 44 -3.79 -11.55 -10.35
CA GLU A 44 -2.58 -11.07 -11.02
C GLU A 44 -1.56 -10.53 -10.00
N LEU A 45 -2.01 -9.76 -9.00
CA LEU A 45 -1.14 -9.32 -7.91
C LEU A 45 -0.53 -10.52 -7.16
N CYS A 46 -1.33 -11.54 -6.84
CA CYS A 46 -0.83 -12.74 -6.16
C CYS A 46 0.25 -13.45 -6.99
N ASP A 47 0.02 -13.62 -8.29
CA ASP A 47 0.98 -14.25 -9.21
C ASP A 47 2.27 -13.43 -9.32
N ILE A 48 2.17 -12.11 -9.46
CA ILE A 48 3.33 -11.20 -9.51
C ILE A 48 4.15 -11.30 -8.22
N LEU A 49 3.50 -11.23 -7.05
CA LEU A 49 4.19 -11.28 -5.76
C LEU A 49 4.86 -12.64 -5.52
N GLU A 50 4.24 -13.74 -5.94
CA GLU A 50 4.80 -15.08 -5.82
C GLU A 50 5.99 -15.29 -6.78
N THR A 51 5.83 -14.92 -8.04
CA THR A 51 6.80 -15.24 -9.10
C THR A 51 7.99 -14.28 -9.15
N LYS A 52 7.77 -12.99 -8.90
CA LYS A 52 8.79 -11.94 -9.07
C LYS A 52 9.35 -11.39 -7.76
N TYR A 53 8.52 -11.35 -6.71
CA TYR A 53 8.88 -10.73 -5.42
C TYR A 53 9.04 -11.73 -4.28
N ASN A 54 9.15 -13.03 -4.61
CA ASN A 54 9.54 -14.09 -3.69
C ASN A 54 8.61 -14.24 -2.48
N LEU A 55 7.34 -13.86 -2.61
CA LEU A 55 6.32 -14.16 -1.61
C LEU A 55 6.04 -15.67 -1.64
N LYS A 56 6.32 -16.37 -0.54
CA LYS A 56 6.16 -17.84 -0.48
C LYS A 56 4.96 -18.24 0.34
N LYS A 57 4.24 -19.27 -0.13
CA LYS A 57 3.25 -19.96 0.69
C LYS A 57 3.96 -20.66 1.85
N THR A 58 3.27 -20.77 2.97
CA THR A 58 3.71 -21.60 4.10
C THR A 58 2.87 -22.88 4.14
N ARG A 59 3.20 -23.78 5.06
CA ARG A 59 2.40 -25.00 5.28
C ARG A 59 0.92 -24.69 5.58
N ASN A 60 0.66 -23.58 6.28
CA ASN A 60 -0.66 -23.29 6.84
C ASN A 60 -1.36 -22.10 6.19
N VAL A 61 -0.66 -21.28 5.39
CA VAL A 61 -1.21 -20.05 4.81
C VAL A 61 -0.79 -19.94 3.34
N SER A 62 -1.78 -19.92 2.45
CA SER A 62 -1.61 -19.79 1.00
C SER A 62 -1.23 -18.36 0.59
N ILE A 63 -0.73 -18.15 -0.64
CA ILE A 63 -0.47 -16.80 -1.17
C ILE A 63 -1.74 -15.94 -1.15
N TYR A 64 -2.85 -16.48 -1.67
CA TYR A 64 -4.14 -15.78 -1.69
C TYR A 64 -4.60 -15.35 -0.30
N GLU A 65 -4.39 -16.20 0.71
CA GLU A 65 -4.74 -15.86 2.08
C GLU A 65 -3.82 -14.79 2.68
N GLN A 66 -2.51 -14.85 2.42
CA GLN A 66 -1.56 -13.83 2.84
C GLN A 66 -1.90 -12.45 2.24
N VAL A 67 -2.09 -12.40 0.93
CA VAL A 67 -2.42 -11.15 0.21
C VAL A 67 -3.82 -10.66 0.60
N GLY A 68 -4.80 -11.57 0.71
CA GLY A 68 -6.15 -11.24 1.16
C GLY A 68 -6.18 -10.67 2.59
N LEU A 69 -5.38 -11.22 3.50
CA LEU A 69 -5.19 -10.71 4.86
C LEU A 69 -4.59 -9.31 4.86
N PHE A 70 -3.51 -9.11 4.13
CA PHE A 70 -2.84 -7.82 4.01
C PHE A 70 -3.80 -6.75 3.48
N LEU A 71 -4.50 -7.03 2.38
CA LEU A 71 -5.45 -6.10 1.78
C LEU A 71 -6.67 -5.86 2.68
N TYR A 72 -7.19 -6.88 3.34
CA TYR A 72 -8.31 -6.73 4.28
C TYR A 72 -7.95 -5.73 5.41
N MET A 73 -6.74 -5.83 5.96
CA MET A 73 -6.24 -4.92 6.99
C MET A 73 -6.12 -3.46 6.50
N LEU A 74 -5.72 -3.25 5.25
CA LEU A 74 -5.64 -1.91 4.66
C LEU A 74 -7.01 -1.35 4.24
N SER A 75 -7.96 -2.24 3.92
CA SER A 75 -9.25 -1.89 3.31
C SER A 75 -10.33 -1.50 4.30
N GLN A 76 -10.27 -2.07 5.51
CA GLN A 76 -11.31 -1.93 6.53
C GLN A 76 -10.77 -1.22 7.77
N PRO A 77 -11.50 -0.25 8.34
CA PRO A 77 -11.18 0.26 9.67
C PRO A 77 -11.41 -0.87 10.68
N GLY A 78 -10.33 -1.49 11.16
CA GLY A 78 -10.43 -2.67 12.02
C GLY A 78 -9.20 -2.88 12.88
N SER A 79 -9.39 -3.61 13.99
CA SER A 79 -8.29 -4.00 14.86
C SER A 79 -7.61 -5.28 14.34
N VAL A 80 -6.37 -5.53 14.78
CA VAL A 80 -5.69 -6.81 14.53
C VAL A 80 -6.51 -7.98 15.08
N ARG A 81 -7.22 -7.81 16.21
CA ARG A 81 -8.12 -8.84 16.77
C ARG A 81 -9.26 -9.22 15.82
N ASN A 82 -9.81 -8.25 15.09
CA ASN A 82 -10.83 -8.54 14.08
C ASN A 82 -10.24 -9.39 12.94
N CYS A 83 -8.97 -9.18 12.59
CA CYS A 83 -8.28 -9.96 11.58
C CYS A 83 -7.93 -11.37 12.09
N GLU A 84 -7.49 -11.48 13.35
CA GLU A 84 -7.26 -12.76 14.01
C GLU A 84 -8.52 -13.63 14.01
N GLU A 85 -9.67 -13.04 14.34
CA GLU A 85 -10.96 -13.72 14.31
C GLU A 85 -11.40 -14.01 12.87
N ARG A 86 -11.25 -13.07 11.93
CA ARG A 86 -11.67 -13.29 10.54
C ARG A 86 -10.90 -14.42 9.86
N PHE A 87 -9.58 -14.43 10.01
CA PHE A 87 -8.70 -15.38 9.34
C PHE A 87 -8.39 -16.61 10.18
N GLN A 88 -8.85 -16.64 11.44
CA GLN A 88 -8.61 -17.74 12.38
C GLN A 88 -7.12 -18.03 12.61
N HIS A 89 -6.28 -16.97 12.60
CA HIS A 89 -4.85 -17.03 12.92
C HIS A 89 -4.47 -16.21 14.15
N SER A 90 -3.41 -16.64 14.85
CA SER A 90 -2.86 -15.88 15.98
C SER A 90 -2.37 -14.50 15.53
N GLY A 91 -2.35 -13.52 16.45
CA GLY A 91 -1.84 -12.18 16.14
C GLY A 91 -0.40 -12.19 15.64
N GLU A 92 0.42 -13.12 16.12
CA GLU A 92 1.78 -13.33 15.61
C GLU A 92 1.78 -13.76 14.14
N THR A 93 0.88 -14.68 13.76
CA THR A 93 0.78 -15.15 12.37
C THR A 93 0.19 -14.07 11.46
N ILE A 94 -0.81 -13.32 11.92
CA ILE A 94 -1.32 -12.13 11.23
C ILE A 94 -0.18 -11.13 10.98
N SER A 95 0.57 -10.78 12.03
CA SER A 95 1.69 -9.84 11.94
C SER A 95 2.77 -10.32 10.97
N ARG A 96 3.19 -11.59 11.07
CA ARG A 96 4.22 -12.17 10.20
C ARG A 96 3.83 -12.05 8.73
N HIS A 97 2.62 -12.50 8.37
CA HIS A 97 2.18 -12.48 6.98
C HIS A 97 1.91 -11.08 6.46
N PHE A 98 1.41 -10.17 7.30
CA PHE A 98 1.28 -8.76 6.94
C PHE A 98 2.63 -8.17 6.52
N HIS A 99 3.69 -8.40 7.32
CA HIS A 99 5.03 -7.86 7.01
C HIS A 99 5.67 -8.53 5.79
N ASN A 100 5.50 -9.84 5.61
CA ASN A 100 6.01 -10.54 4.42
C ASN A 100 5.38 -9.99 3.13
N VAL A 101 4.07 -9.74 3.13
CA VAL A 101 3.38 -9.14 1.98
C VAL A 101 3.77 -7.68 1.81
N LEU A 102 3.90 -6.91 2.91
CA LEU A 102 4.34 -5.52 2.86
C LEU A 102 5.71 -5.39 2.19
N GLU A 103 6.67 -6.24 2.56
CA GLU A 103 8.02 -6.24 1.96
C GLU A 103 7.95 -6.51 0.45
N ALA A 104 7.22 -7.55 0.04
CA ALA A 104 7.05 -7.90 -1.37
C ALA A 104 6.35 -6.77 -2.16
N VAL A 105 5.31 -6.16 -1.60
CA VAL A 105 4.59 -5.02 -2.20
C VAL A 105 5.48 -3.77 -2.28
N CYS A 106 6.31 -3.51 -1.26
CA CYS A 106 7.27 -2.40 -1.30
C CYS A 106 8.33 -2.60 -2.38
N MET A 107 8.77 -3.83 -2.62
CA MET A 107 9.67 -4.14 -3.74
C MET A 107 8.97 -3.99 -5.08
N PHE A 108 7.73 -4.48 -5.21
CA PHE A 108 6.91 -4.28 -6.40
C PHE A 108 6.66 -2.81 -6.71
N ALA A 109 6.35 -2.01 -5.69
CA ALA A 109 6.11 -0.58 -5.81
C ALA A 109 7.29 0.16 -6.45
N LYS A 110 8.54 -0.23 -6.15
CA LYS A 110 9.74 0.37 -6.77
C LYS A 110 9.80 0.13 -8.29
N ASP A 111 9.21 -0.96 -8.77
CA ASP A 111 9.23 -1.30 -10.19
C ASP A 111 8.09 -0.67 -10.97
N ILE A 112 6.97 -0.34 -10.32
CA ILE A 112 5.76 0.20 -10.97
C ILE A 112 5.52 1.69 -10.72
N ILE A 113 5.96 2.25 -9.58
CA ILE A 113 5.81 3.67 -9.26
C ILE A 113 7.04 4.39 -9.82
N LYS A 114 7.00 4.59 -11.14
CA LYS A 114 8.02 5.34 -11.89
C LYS A 114 7.41 5.88 -13.19
N PRO A 115 7.98 6.94 -13.77
CA PRO A 115 7.57 7.42 -15.08
C PRO A 115 7.71 6.34 -16.16
N VAL A 116 6.75 6.28 -17.09
CA VAL A 116 6.83 5.38 -18.25
C VAL A 116 7.99 5.79 -19.17
N ASP A 117 8.15 7.09 -19.41
CA ASP A 117 9.32 7.68 -20.06
C ASP A 117 10.13 8.50 -19.04
N PRO A 118 11.28 8.01 -18.56
CA PRO A 118 12.14 8.76 -17.65
C PRO A 118 12.84 9.96 -18.29
N SER A 119 12.81 10.08 -19.62
CA SER A 119 13.52 11.14 -20.34
C SER A 119 12.70 12.40 -20.58
N PHE A 120 11.37 12.29 -20.44
CA PHE A 120 10.41 13.40 -20.57
C PHE A 120 10.65 14.31 -21.77
N ARG A 121 11.03 13.72 -22.91
CA ARG A 121 11.50 14.49 -24.08
C ARG A 121 10.39 15.20 -24.83
N ASP A 122 9.20 14.59 -24.83
CA ASP A 122 8.06 15.05 -25.59
C ASP A 122 6.92 15.50 -24.66
N THR A 123 6.23 16.57 -25.04
CA THR A 123 4.98 16.96 -24.35
C THR A 123 3.93 15.88 -24.58
N LEU A 124 3.27 15.47 -23.49
CA LEU A 124 2.23 14.44 -23.55
C LEU A 124 1.06 14.83 -24.46
N ASP A 125 0.54 13.83 -25.18
CA ASP A 125 -0.63 13.95 -26.06
C ASP A 125 -1.85 14.53 -25.33
N GLU A 126 -2.04 14.19 -24.06
CA GLU A 126 -3.12 14.68 -23.19
C GLU A 126 -3.07 16.21 -23.04
N ILE A 127 -1.88 16.79 -23.09
CA ILE A 127 -1.66 18.24 -23.04
C ILE A 127 -1.87 18.84 -24.42
N LEU A 128 -1.20 18.28 -25.44
CA LEU A 128 -1.24 18.82 -26.81
C LEU A 128 -2.65 18.87 -27.40
N LYS A 129 -3.50 17.89 -27.05
CA LYS A 129 -4.86 17.76 -27.58
C LYS A 129 -5.90 18.57 -26.81
N ASP A 130 -5.57 19.11 -25.63
CA ASP A 130 -6.51 19.87 -24.79
C ASP A 130 -6.13 21.35 -24.74
N ALA A 131 -6.99 22.22 -25.31
CA ALA A 131 -6.78 23.66 -25.34
C ALA A 131 -6.80 24.33 -23.95
N ARG A 132 -7.26 23.63 -22.90
CA ARG A 132 -7.15 24.09 -21.51
C ARG A 132 -5.74 23.92 -20.98
N TYR A 133 -5.02 22.89 -21.45
CA TYR A 133 -3.68 22.57 -21.00
C TYR A 133 -2.61 23.15 -21.93
N HIS A 134 -2.76 23.04 -23.25
CA HIS A 134 -1.85 23.65 -24.20
C HIS A 134 -2.22 25.12 -24.48
N PRO A 135 -1.26 26.07 -24.45
CA PRO A 135 0.19 25.88 -24.29
C PRO A 135 0.70 25.97 -22.84
N TYR A 136 -0.16 26.29 -21.87
CA TYR A 136 0.23 26.68 -20.51
C TYR A 136 0.99 25.61 -19.72
N PHE A 137 0.71 24.34 -19.99
CA PHE A 137 1.33 23.18 -19.35
C PHE A 137 2.26 22.43 -20.29
N ARG A 138 2.80 23.09 -21.32
CA ARG A 138 3.82 22.47 -22.18
C ARG A 138 4.96 21.90 -21.32
N ASP A 139 5.41 20.70 -21.66
CA ASP A 139 6.47 19.95 -20.95
C ASP A 139 6.14 19.56 -19.49
N CYS A 140 4.90 19.76 -19.03
CA CYS A 140 4.47 19.26 -17.74
C CYS A 140 4.37 17.74 -17.76
N ILE A 141 4.94 17.08 -16.75
CA ILE A 141 4.97 15.62 -16.64
C ILE A 141 3.92 15.06 -15.67
N GLY A 142 3.31 15.94 -14.87
CA GLY A 142 2.35 15.54 -13.84
C GLY A 142 2.11 16.60 -12.76
N ALA A 143 1.32 16.24 -11.76
CA ALA A 143 1.06 17.04 -10.58
C ALA A 143 1.82 16.49 -9.37
N ILE A 144 2.35 17.39 -8.54
CA ILE A 144 3.01 17.08 -7.28
C ILE A 144 2.22 17.66 -6.12
N ASP A 145 1.99 16.87 -5.07
CA ASP A 145 1.34 17.35 -3.85
C ASP A 145 1.77 16.54 -2.62
N GLY A 146 1.61 17.15 -1.44
CA GLY A 146 1.80 16.52 -0.14
C GLY A 146 0.47 16.06 0.46
N THR A 147 0.44 14.86 1.05
CA THR A 147 -0.72 14.36 1.79
C THR A 147 -0.35 13.91 3.19
N HIS A 148 -1.20 14.24 4.16
CA HIS A 148 -0.97 13.92 5.56
C HIS A 148 -1.73 12.66 5.98
N ILE A 149 -1.00 11.61 6.34
CA ILE A 149 -1.56 10.37 6.87
C ILE A 149 -1.44 10.41 8.39
N ARG A 150 -2.55 10.17 9.11
CA ARG A 150 -2.53 10.10 10.59
C ARG A 150 -1.64 8.95 11.05
N VAL A 151 -0.82 9.22 12.07
CA VAL A 151 0.07 8.21 12.66
C VAL A 151 0.02 8.28 14.18
N CYS A 152 0.24 7.14 14.83
CA CYS A 152 0.45 7.07 16.26
C CYS A 152 1.97 7.02 16.51
N VAL A 153 2.52 8.05 17.16
CA VAL A 153 3.94 8.12 17.52
C VAL A 153 4.12 8.23 19.04
N PRO A 154 5.25 7.75 19.60
CA PRO A 154 5.57 7.91 21.01
C PRO A 154 5.50 9.37 21.47
N SER A 155 5.09 9.60 22.72
CA SER A 155 4.84 10.96 23.26
C SER A 155 6.00 11.92 23.06
N HIS A 156 7.25 11.45 23.20
CA HIS A 156 8.45 12.27 23.05
C HIS A 156 8.74 12.70 21.60
N LEU A 157 8.12 12.06 20.59
CA LEU A 157 8.24 12.45 19.18
C LEU A 157 7.04 13.27 18.68
N GLN A 158 5.94 13.36 19.44
CA GLN A 158 4.70 13.97 18.96
C GLN A 158 4.89 15.41 18.47
N GLY A 159 5.76 16.20 19.11
CA GLY A 159 5.99 17.60 18.76
C GLY A 159 6.34 17.82 17.28
N VAL A 160 7.15 16.95 16.67
CA VAL A 160 7.52 17.10 15.25
C VAL A 160 6.49 16.51 14.29
N TYR A 161 5.67 15.55 14.73
CA TYR A 161 4.63 14.94 13.91
C TYR A 161 3.30 15.72 13.94
N ILE A 162 3.09 16.60 14.91
CA ILE A 162 1.91 17.48 14.96
C ILE A 162 2.09 18.59 13.92
N GLY A 163 1.36 18.47 12.82
CA GLY A 163 1.28 19.52 11.81
C GLY A 163 0.21 20.56 12.12
N ARG A 164 -0.13 21.37 11.12
CA ARG A 164 -1.19 22.40 11.17
C ARG A 164 -2.55 21.88 11.66
N LYS A 165 -2.84 20.60 11.46
CA LYS A 165 -4.11 19.97 11.81
C LYS A 165 -4.26 19.65 13.31
N GLY A 166 -3.21 19.83 14.12
CA GLY A 166 -3.26 19.63 15.58
C GLY A 166 -3.24 18.17 16.04
N TYR A 167 -3.02 17.23 15.12
CA TYR A 167 -2.80 15.82 15.42
C TYR A 167 -1.57 15.29 14.68
N THR A 168 -1.02 14.18 15.16
CA THR A 168 0.18 13.55 14.60
C THR A 168 -0.08 12.97 13.22
N THR A 169 0.73 13.37 12.26
CA THR A 169 0.67 12.92 10.86
C THR A 169 2.06 12.65 10.34
N THR A 170 2.19 11.78 9.34
CA THR A 170 3.34 11.73 8.44
C THR A 170 2.93 12.37 7.12
N ASN A 171 3.82 13.20 6.56
CA ASN A 171 3.63 13.76 5.24
C ASN A 171 4.17 12.77 4.19
N VAL A 172 3.38 12.57 3.14
CA VAL A 172 3.72 11.75 1.97
C VAL A 172 3.64 12.66 0.76
N MET A 173 4.77 12.89 0.10
CA MET A 173 4.81 13.61 -1.16
C MET A 173 4.62 12.62 -2.30
N ALA A 174 3.73 12.92 -3.24
CA ALA A 174 3.49 12.07 -4.40
C ALA A 174 3.47 12.90 -5.68
N VAL A 175 3.93 12.30 -6.78
CA VAL A 175 3.79 12.80 -8.14
C VAL A 175 2.88 11.86 -8.91
N CYS A 176 1.95 12.44 -9.66
CA CYS A 176 0.96 11.73 -10.45
C CYS A 176 0.99 12.23 -11.88
N ASP A 177 0.98 11.32 -12.86
CA ASP A 177 0.87 11.68 -14.27
C ASP A 177 -0.58 12.04 -14.66
N PHE A 178 -0.77 12.39 -15.94
CA PHE A 178 -2.08 12.76 -16.49
C PHE A 178 -3.05 11.57 -16.64
N SER A 179 -2.52 10.34 -16.60
CA SER A 179 -3.30 9.10 -16.51
C SER A 179 -3.69 8.75 -15.06
N MET A 180 -3.48 9.68 -14.12
CA MET A 180 -3.79 9.52 -12.69
C MET A 180 -3.01 8.39 -12.02
N CYS A 181 -1.83 8.05 -12.55
CA CYS A 181 -0.94 7.04 -12.01
C CYS A 181 0.21 7.69 -11.24
N PHE A 182 0.52 7.13 -10.06
CA PHE A 182 1.66 7.61 -9.28
C PHE A 182 2.98 7.26 -9.99
N THR A 183 3.80 8.28 -10.23
CA THR A 183 5.14 8.14 -10.83
C THR A 183 6.25 8.36 -9.82
N PHE A 184 5.94 8.91 -8.65
CA PHE A 184 6.85 9.01 -7.51
C PHE A 184 6.05 9.08 -6.21
N VAL A 185 6.52 8.39 -5.17
CA VAL A 185 5.94 8.49 -3.82
C VAL A 185 7.07 8.49 -2.80
N TRP A 186 7.06 9.47 -1.90
CA TRP A 186 7.99 9.53 -0.79
C TRP A 186 7.27 9.78 0.54
N ALA A 187 7.20 8.70 1.32
CA ALA A 187 6.56 8.69 2.64
C ALA A 187 7.58 8.80 3.78
N GLY A 188 7.10 9.14 4.98
CA GLY A 188 7.85 9.07 6.23
C GLY A 188 8.36 10.41 6.76
N TRP A 189 7.94 11.52 6.16
CA TRP A 189 8.28 12.85 6.67
C TRP A 189 7.42 13.23 7.87
N GLU A 190 7.96 14.05 8.77
CA GLU A 190 7.22 14.50 9.93
C GLU A 190 6.04 15.39 9.51
N GLY A 191 4.92 15.32 10.23
CA GLY A 191 3.71 16.08 9.89
C GLY A 191 3.86 17.61 10.00
N SER A 192 4.91 18.11 10.66
CA SER A 192 5.26 19.54 10.65
C SER A 192 6.12 19.95 9.46
N ALA A 193 6.68 19.00 8.70
CA ALA A 193 7.52 19.30 7.56
C ALA A 193 6.71 19.94 6.42
N HIS A 194 7.18 21.10 5.95
CA HIS A 194 6.62 21.78 4.78
C HIS A 194 6.92 20.99 3.49
N ASP A 195 5.98 20.96 2.56
CA ASP A 195 6.13 20.28 1.26
C ASP A 195 7.37 20.75 0.51
N THR A 196 7.70 22.05 0.56
CA THR A 196 8.93 22.59 -0.04
C THR A 196 10.19 21.95 0.53
N LYS A 197 10.24 21.67 1.85
CA LYS A 197 11.39 21.00 2.47
C LYS A 197 11.54 19.59 1.92
N ILE A 198 10.43 18.86 1.84
CA ILE A 198 10.38 17.49 1.31
C ILE A 198 10.83 17.49 -0.15
N PHE A 199 10.28 18.38 -0.97
CA PHE A 199 10.66 18.53 -2.37
C PHE A 199 12.17 18.79 -2.55
N MET A 200 12.72 19.76 -1.80
CA MET A 200 14.15 20.07 -1.88
C MET A 200 15.05 18.90 -1.45
N GLU A 201 14.61 18.11 -0.48
CA GLU A 201 15.33 16.92 -0.04
C GLU A 201 15.22 15.77 -1.05
N ALA A 202 14.16 15.73 -1.86
CA ALA A 202 14.01 14.74 -2.92
C ALA A 202 15.02 15.01 -4.03
N LEU A 203 15.14 16.28 -4.45
CA LEU A 203 16.12 16.74 -5.45
C LEU A 203 17.57 16.49 -5.03
N ARG A 204 17.86 16.52 -3.72
CA ARG A 204 19.22 16.31 -3.18
C ARG A 204 19.63 14.85 -3.05
N LYS A 205 18.71 13.91 -3.22
CA LYS A 205 18.97 12.47 -3.02
C LYS A 205 18.83 11.70 -4.33
N PRO A 206 19.92 11.54 -5.12
CA PRO A 206 19.88 10.80 -6.39
C PRO A 206 19.33 9.38 -6.27
N ALA A 207 19.53 8.72 -5.13
CA ALA A 207 19.02 7.38 -4.85
C ALA A 207 17.49 7.27 -4.81
N LEU A 208 16.77 8.41 -4.69
CA LEU A 208 15.31 8.42 -4.75
C LEU A 208 14.78 8.39 -6.18
N HIS A 209 15.64 8.61 -7.19
CA HIS A 209 15.24 8.69 -8.60
C HIS A 209 14.04 9.62 -8.80
N PHE A 210 14.07 10.79 -8.14
CA PHE A 210 13.04 11.80 -8.31
C PHE A 210 12.98 12.24 -9.78
N PRO A 211 11.78 12.27 -10.41
CA PRO A 211 11.62 12.61 -11.82
C PRO A 211 11.94 14.07 -12.14
#